data_AF-A0A972RV90-F1
#
_entry.id   AF-A0A972RV90-F1
#
_cell.length_a   1.000
_cell.length_b   1.000
_cell.length_c   1.000
_cell.angle_alpha   90.00
_cell.angle_beta   90.00
_cell.angle_gamma   90.00
#
_symmetry.space_group_name_H-M   'P 1'
#
loop_
_entity.id
_entity.type
_entity.pdbx_description
1 polymer ?
#
loop_
_entity_poly.entity_id
_entity_poly.type
_entity_poly.pdbx_seq_one_letter_code
_entity_poly.pdbx_strand_id
1 'polypeptide(L)'
;MKFSENTKLLVFIAILFLLIKIEVFAQENITISSIKISGNYKTKDAVIIHELTFKVGDTLTENKLKLKIKESEINLLNTPLFNFINFNYEIDS
;
A
#
# COMPACT_ATOMS: atom_id res chain seq x y z
N MET A 1 24.91 -44.37 1.31
CA MET A 1 23.44 -44.53 1.15
C MET A 1 23.08 -44.17 -0.29
N LYS A 2 22.80 -45.15 -1.16
CA LYS A 2 22.46 -44.90 -2.58
C LYS A 2 20.97 -44.57 -2.66
N PHE A 3 20.64 -43.30 -2.83
CA PHE A 3 19.25 -42.89 -3.08
C PHE A 3 18.79 -43.45 -4.44
N SER A 4 17.65 -44.14 -4.45
CA SER A 4 17.06 -44.65 -5.70
C SER A 4 16.65 -43.48 -6.60
N GLU A 5 16.61 -43.70 -7.91
CA GLU A 5 16.27 -42.66 -8.88
C GLU A 5 14.91 -42.01 -8.58
N ASN A 6 13.97 -42.80 -8.06
CA ASN A 6 12.64 -42.34 -7.64
C ASN A 6 12.70 -41.33 -6.50
N THR A 7 13.63 -41.49 -5.54
CA THR A 7 13.80 -40.52 -4.46
C THR A 7 14.37 -39.20 -4.97
N LYS A 8 15.28 -39.23 -5.96
CA LYS A 8 15.81 -38.02 -6.59
C LYS A 8 14.74 -37.30 -7.41
N LEU A 9 13.89 -38.06 -8.12
CA LEU A 9 12.77 -37.52 -8.87
C LEU A 9 11.74 -36.84 -7.96
N LEU A 10 11.40 -37.47 -6.83
CA LEU A 10 10.49 -36.88 -5.84
C LEU A 10 11.04 -35.58 -5.23
N VAL A 11 12.33 -35.55 -4.90
CA VAL A 11 12.99 -34.33 -4.39
C VAL A 11 13.00 -33.23 -5.46
N PHE A 12 13.26 -33.58 -6.71
CA PHE A 12 13.22 -32.63 -7.82
C PHE A 12 11.83 -32.03 -8.03
N ILE A 13 10.78 -32.86 -7.98
CA ILE A 13 9.38 -32.40 -8.09
C ILE A 13 9.01 -31.50 -6.90
N ALA A 14 9.45 -31.84 -5.68
CA ALA A 14 9.22 -31.02 -4.50
C ALA A 14 9.92 -29.64 -4.59
N ILE A 15 11.13 -29.59 -5.14
CA ILE A 15 11.86 -28.34 -5.41
C ILE A 15 11.13 -27.51 -6.48
N LEU A 16 10.64 -28.15 -7.54
CA LEU A 16 9.86 -27.48 -8.59
C LEU A 16 8.57 -26.86 -8.04
N PHE A 17 7.86 -27.56 -7.15
CA PHE A 17 6.66 -27.06 -6.47
C PHE A 17 6.95 -25.88 -5.52
N LEU A 18 8.14 -25.84 -4.91
CA LEU A 18 8.56 -24.72 -4.06
C LEU A 18 8.79 -23.43 -4.88
N LEU A 19 9.25 -23.55 -6.13
CA LEU A 19 9.54 -22.43 -7.04
C LEU A 19 8.28 -21.80 -7.67
N ILE A 20 7.14 -22.52 -7.68
CA ILE A 20 5.86 -22.05 -8.26
C ILE A 20 5.14 -21.04 -7.35
N LYS A 21 5.61 -20.82 -6.11
CA LYS A 21 5.01 -19.88 -5.15
C LYS A 21 5.20 -18.39 -5.47
N ILE A 22 5.73 -18.04 -6.64
CA ILE A 22 5.82 -16.64 -7.09
C ILE A 22 4.59 -16.34 -7.94
N GLU A 23 3.48 -16.04 -7.28
CA GLU A 23 2.40 -15.31 -7.95
C GLU A 23 2.88 -13.87 -8.12
N VAL A 24 3.32 -13.54 -9.33
CA VAL A 24 3.51 -12.17 -9.78
C VAL A 24 2.12 -11.55 -9.92
N PHE A 25 1.53 -11.10 -8.82
CA PHE A 25 0.43 -10.15 -8.87
C PHE A 25 0.99 -8.86 -9.45
N ALA A 26 0.78 -8.64 -10.75
CA ALA A 26 0.96 -7.33 -11.35
C ALA A 26 -0.02 -6.37 -10.64
N GLN A 27 0.46 -5.68 -9.60
CA GLN A 27 -0.35 -4.68 -8.91
C GLN A 27 -0.53 -3.50 -9.85
N GLU A 28 -1.78 -3.15 -10.11
CA GLU A 28 -2.13 -1.97 -10.87
C GLU A 28 -1.61 -0.72 -10.16
N ASN A 29 -0.96 0.15 -10.94
CA ASN A 29 -0.43 1.40 -10.45
C ASN A 29 -1.52 2.47 -10.54
N ILE A 30 -1.79 3.11 -9.42
CA ILE A 30 -2.75 4.21 -9.29
C ILE A 30 -1.96 5.50 -9.17
N THR A 31 -2.36 6.53 -9.91
CA THR A 31 -1.77 7.86 -9.77
C THR A 31 -2.73 8.77 -9.01
N ILE A 32 -2.23 9.46 -7.98
CA ILE A 32 -3.04 10.39 -7.19
C ILE A 32 -3.37 11.61 -8.07
N SER A 33 -4.61 11.70 -8.54
CA SER A 33 -5.07 12.77 -9.43
C SER A 33 -5.41 14.05 -8.66
N SER A 34 -6.00 13.92 -7.46
CA SER A 34 -6.39 15.05 -6.63
C SER A 34 -6.50 14.65 -5.15
N ILE A 35 -6.39 15.65 -4.27
CA ILE A 35 -6.65 15.51 -2.84
C ILE A 35 -7.67 16.58 -2.47
N LYS A 36 -8.78 16.16 -1.85
CA LYS A 36 -9.85 17.05 -1.39
C LYS A 36 -9.89 17.04 0.12
N ILE A 37 -9.88 18.22 0.73
CA ILE A 37 -9.87 18.40 2.18
C ILE A 37 -11.17 19.12 2.58
N SER A 38 -11.79 18.67 3.67
CA SER A 38 -13.00 19.27 4.20
C SER A 38 -13.04 19.15 5.74
N GLY A 39 -13.82 20.01 6.39
CA GLY A 39 -13.97 20.03 7.86
C GLY A 39 -12.85 20.73 8.64
N ASN A 40 -11.89 21.34 7.94
CA ASN A 40 -10.74 22.04 8.52
C ASN A 40 -10.98 23.55 8.71
N TYR A 41 -12.00 23.95 9.49
CA TYR A 41 -12.43 25.36 9.60
C TYR A 41 -11.37 26.34 10.15
N LYS A 42 -10.41 25.87 10.96
CA LYS A 42 -9.37 26.71 11.58
C LYS A 42 -7.99 26.49 10.96
N THR A 43 -7.76 25.33 10.35
CA THR A 43 -6.44 24.87 9.89
C THR A 43 -6.37 24.97 8.38
N LYS A 44 -5.34 25.61 7.83
CA LYS A 44 -5.16 25.72 6.38
C LYS A 44 -4.86 24.36 5.75
N ASP A 45 -5.36 24.12 4.54
CA ASP A 45 -5.13 22.91 3.76
C ASP A 45 -3.65 22.54 3.65
N ALA A 46 -2.77 23.54 3.46
CA ALA A 46 -1.33 23.32 3.37
C ALA A 46 -0.75 22.60 4.60
N VAL A 47 -1.26 22.88 5.80
CA VAL A 47 -0.83 22.20 7.02
C VAL A 47 -1.18 20.72 6.95
N ILE A 48 -2.39 20.39 6.50
CA ILE A 48 -2.84 19.00 6.34
C ILE A 48 -2.01 18.28 5.28
N ILE A 49 -1.77 18.93 4.13
CA ILE A 49 -0.97 18.39 3.02
C ILE A 49 0.46 18.07 3.47
N HIS A 50 1.05 18.87 4.36
CA HIS A 50 2.40 18.61 4.89
C HIS A 50 2.48 17.36 5.76
N GLU A 51 1.39 16.92 6.38
CA GLU A 51 1.33 15.70 7.19
C GLU A 51 1.03 14.44 6.37
N LEU A 52 0.55 14.60 5.14
CA LEU A 52 0.30 13.48 4.24
C LEU A 52 1.63 12.90 3.72
N THR A 53 1.74 11.57 3.73
CA THR A 53 2.92 10.86 3.19
C THR A 53 2.81 10.56 1.70
N PHE A 54 1.79 11.12 1.03
CA PHE A 54 1.55 11.05 -0.41
C PHE A 54 1.12 12.42 -0.93
N LYS A 55 1.32 12.65 -2.22
CA LYS A 55 0.92 13.89 -2.89
C LYS A 55 0.32 13.61 -4.28
N VAL A 56 -0.35 14.63 -4.81
CA VAL A 56 -0.83 14.62 -6.20
C VAL A 56 0.35 14.36 -7.14
N GLY A 57 0.13 13.47 -8.11
CA GLY A 57 1.13 13.01 -9.07
C GLY A 57 1.97 11.81 -8.61
N ASP A 58 1.86 11.37 -7.35
CA ASP A 58 2.49 10.13 -6.93
C ASP A 58 1.81 8.93 -7.59
N THR A 59 2.62 7.99 -8.09
CA THR A 59 2.16 6.70 -8.62
C THR A 59 2.49 5.60 -7.60
N LEU A 60 1.46 4.88 -7.15
CA LEU A 60 1.53 3.90 -6.06
C LEU A 60 0.65 2.70 -6.38
N THR A 61 0.99 1.53 -5.84
CA THR A 61 0.02 0.43 -5.81
C THR A 61 -1.05 0.69 -4.76
N GLU A 62 -2.23 0.09 -4.91
CA GLU A 62 -3.34 0.25 -3.94
C GLU A 62 -2.91 -0.09 -2.50
N ASN A 63 -2.13 -1.16 -2.33
CA ASN A 63 -1.61 -1.55 -1.03
C ASN A 63 -0.70 -0.47 -0.43
N LYS A 64 0.14 0.16 -1.26
CA LYS A 64 1.02 1.23 -0.78
C LYS A 64 0.24 2.49 -0.44
N LEU A 65 -0.81 2.80 -1.20
CA LEU A 65 -1.73 3.90 -0.88
C LEU A 65 -2.42 3.69 0.47
N LYS A 66 -2.98 2.49 0.73
CA LYS A 66 -3.58 2.13 2.02
C LYS A 66 -2.61 2.32 3.20
N LEU A 67 -1.35 1.92 3.03
CA LEU A 67 -0.32 2.12 4.06
C LEU A 67 -0.03 3.61 4.29
N LYS A 68 0.14 4.38 3.21
CA LYS A 68 0.40 5.83 3.29
C LYS A 68 -0.76 6.60 3.91
N ILE A 69 -2.01 6.20 3.65
CA ILE A 69 -3.20 6.75 4.32
C ILE A 69 -3.10 6.55 5.84
N LYS A 70 -2.78 5.34 6.31
CA LYS A 70 -2.61 5.06 7.74
C LYS A 70 -1.48 5.87 8.38
N GLU A 71 -0.34 5.97 7.71
CA GLU A 71 0.78 6.80 8.17
C GLU A 71 0.36 8.28 8.29
N SER A 72 -0.37 8.79 7.29
CA SER A 72 -0.84 10.18 7.26
C SER A 72 -1.88 10.45 8.35
N GLU A 73 -2.77 9.50 8.62
CA GLU A 73 -3.73 9.58 9.73
C GLU A 73 -3.01 9.70 11.08
N ILE A 74 -1.98 8.88 11.30
CA ILE A 74 -1.16 8.94 12.52
C ILE A 74 -0.46 10.30 12.63
N ASN A 75 0.15 10.80 11.55
CA ASN A 75 0.80 12.12 11.54
C ASN A 75 -0.18 13.22 11.96
N LEU A 76 -1.36 13.25 11.34
CA LEU A 76 -2.40 14.24 11.65
C LEU A 76 -2.91 14.13 13.09
N LEU A 77 -3.10 12.92 13.63
CA LEU A 77 -3.49 12.71 15.03
C LEU A 77 -2.44 13.23 16.03
N ASN A 78 -1.16 13.29 15.63
CA ASN A 78 -0.07 13.80 16.45
C ASN A 78 0.05 15.34 16.45
N THR A 79 -0.75 16.07 15.67
CA THR A 79 -0.67 17.55 15.54
C THR A 79 -1.49 18.36 16.55
N PRO A 80 -2.07 17.74 17.59
CA PRO A 80 -3.32 18.16 18.26
C PRO A 80 -4.38 18.99 17.50
N LEU A 81 -4.40 19.01 16.15
CA LEU A 81 -5.29 19.91 15.39
C LEU A 81 -6.69 19.34 15.16
N PHE A 82 -6.87 18.03 15.27
CA PHE A 82 -8.09 17.32 14.89
C PHE A 82 -8.49 16.27 15.93
N ASN A 83 -9.79 16.16 16.21
CA ASN A 83 -10.32 15.12 17.09
C ASN A 83 -10.61 13.81 16.32
N PHE A 84 -10.99 13.93 15.05
CA PHE A 84 -11.39 12.83 14.18
C PHE A 84 -10.91 13.10 12.76
N ILE A 85 -10.46 12.04 12.09
CA ILE A 85 -9.98 12.07 10.71
C ILE A 85 -10.66 10.91 9.97
N ASN A 86 -11.07 11.15 8.72
CA ASN A 86 -11.63 10.11 7.87
C ASN A 86 -11.02 10.23 6.47
N PHE A 87 -10.54 9.12 5.93
CA PHE A 87 -10.00 9.01 4.58
C PHE A 87 -10.92 8.14 3.72
N ASN A 88 -11.35 8.70 2.59
CA ASN A 88 -12.01 7.97 1.53
C ASN A 88 -11.20 8.15 0.24
N TYR A 89 -11.15 7.12 -0.60
CA TYR A 89 -10.56 7.21 -1.94
C TYR A 89 -11.44 6.45 -2.93
N GLU A 90 -11.44 6.94 -4.16
CA GLU A 90 -12.13 6.33 -5.30
C GLU A 90 -11.07 6.08 -6.38
N ILE A 91 -11.15 4.92 -7.03
CA ILE A 91 -10.31 4.59 -8.18
C ILE A 91 -11.20 4.72 -9.40
N ASP A 92 -10.90 5.69 -10.26
CA ASP A 92 -11.58 5.83 -11.55
C ASP A 92 -11.31 4.55 -12.36
N SER A 93 -12.38 3.83 -12.70
CA SER A 93 -12.34 2.55 -13.44
C SER A 93 -12.28 2.75 -14.95
#